data_AF-A0A6L6R524-F1
#
_entry.id   AF-A0A6L6R524-F1
#
_cell.length_a   1.000
_cell.length_b   1.000
_cell.length_c   1.000
_cell.angle_alpha   90.00
_cell.angle_beta   90.00
_cell.angle_gamma   90.00
#
_symmetry.space_group_name_H-M   'P 1'
#
loop_
_entity.id
_entity.type
_entity.pdbx_description
1 polymer ?
#
loop_
_entity_poly.entity_id
_entity_poly.type
_entity_poly.pdbx_seq_one_letter_code
_entity_poly.pdbx_strand_id
1 'polypeptide(L)'
;MNYPKSSPNYAATERKTDMAVQSTRARSVASLRYPPRRAGGVAQMTAGEMLGRARKSAGVTVADLAQMTKIRASIIAAIERDDFDHCGGFVYARGQVRSMAVVLGVDPDPIIAQFEQQALMQPAEE
;
A
#
# COMPACT_ATOMS: atom_id res chain seq x y z
N MET A 1 24.62 -25.25 1.40
CA MET A 1 25.32 -23.98 1.72
C MET A 1 24.42 -23.14 2.60
N ASN A 2 24.74 -23.11 3.89
CA ASN A 2 23.95 -22.49 4.95
C ASN A 2 24.68 -21.20 5.36
N TYR A 3 24.05 -20.03 5.20
CA TYR A 3 24.62 -18.76 5.64
C TYR A 3 23.93 -18.33 6.94
N PRO A 4 24.60 -18.42 8.10
CA PRO A 4 24.25 -17.63 9.26
C PRO A 4 25.03 -16.30 9.23
N LYS A 5 24.38 -15.19 9.58
CA LYS A 5 24.88 -14.16 10.52
C LYS A 5 24.04 -12.88 10.54
N SER A 6 23.63 -12.55 11.77
CA SER A 6 23.64 -11.24 12.41
C SER A 6 22.64 -10.16 11.98
N SER A 7 21.69 -9.91 12.87
CA SER A 7 20.88 -8.69 13.03
C SER A 7 21.73 -7.43 13.22
N PRO A 8 21.08 -6.25 13.21
CA PRO A 8 21.22 -5.38 14.36
C PRO A 8 19.89 -4.93 14.98
N ASN A 9 19.95 -4.85 16.30
CA ASN A 9 18.99 -4.37 17.28
C ASN A 9 18.32 -3.03 16.94
N TYR A 10 17.01 -2.94 17.22
CA TYR A 10 16.37 -1.71 17.69
C TYR A 10 15.80 -1.94 19.09
N ALA A 11 16.60 -1.61 20.11
CA ALA A 11 16.21 -1.33 21.49
C ALA A 11 16.79 0.07 21.77
N ALA A 12 16.22 1.01 22.53
CA ALA A 12 15.15 1.04 23.53
C ALA A 12 14.58 2.48 23.51
N THR A 13 13.39 2.75 24.05
CA THR A 13 13.13 3.35 25.39
C THR A 13 11.60 3.37 25.59
N GLU A 14 10.98 3.27 26.77
CA GLU A 14 11.33 3.20 28.18
C GLU A 14 10.11 2.65 28.93
N ARG A 15 10.36 2.05 30.10
CA ARG A 15 9.33 1.52 31.03
C ARG A 15 8.87 2.60 32.00
N LYS A 16 7.60 2.51 32.44
CA LYS A 16 7.03 2.73 33.79
C LYS A 16 5.50 2.85 33.57
N THR A 17 4.58 2.28 34.35
CA THR A 17 4.56 1.76 35.71
C THR A 17 3.20 1.08 35.92
N ASP A 18 3.24 0.00 36.70
CA ASP A 18 2.27 -0.56 37.64
C ASP A 18 0.74 -0.31 37.57
N MET A 19 0.06 -1.45 37.66
CA MET A 19 -1.29 -1.81 38.12
C MET A 19 -2.15 -0.76 38.84
N ALA A 20 -3.40 -0.62 38.38
CA ALA A 20 -4.55 -0.39 39.25
C ALA A 20 -5.76 -1.18 38.73
N VAL A 21 -6.17 -2.17 39.52
CA VAL A 21 -7.40 -2.95 39.34
C VAL A 21 -8.56 -2.15 39.97
N GLN A 22 -9.72 -2.18 39.31
CA GLN A 22 -11.07 -2.40 39.89
C GLN A 22 -12.15 -1.42 39.38
N SER A 23 -13.12 -2.03 38.70
CA SER A 23 -14.56 -1.91 39.00
C SER A 23 -15.25 -0.56 38.80
N THR A 24 -16.08 -0.42 37.76
CA THR A 24 -17.57 -0.37 37.90
C THR A 24 -18.30 -0.13 36.56
N ARG A 25 -19.29 -0.99 36.29
CA ARG A 25 -20.56 -0.82 35.54
C ARG A 25 -20.62 -0.06 34.19
N ALA A 26 -20.94 -0.87 33.16
CA ALA A 26 -21.96 -0.66 32.13
C ALA A 26 -21.94 0.62 31.27
N ARG A 27 -21.45 0.47 30.02
CA ARG A 27 -22.08 1.08 28.83
C ARG A 27 -21.83 0.19 27.61
N SER A 28 -22.92 -0.33 27.06
CA SER A 28 -22.98 -0.95 25.73
C SER A 28 -22.45 0.01 24.66
N VAL A 29 -21.67 -0.49 23.70
CA VAL A 29 -21.92 -0.31 22.26
C VAL A 29 -21.01 -1.24 21.45
N ALA A 30 -21.62 -2.20 20.76
CA ALA A 30 -21.04 -2.80 19.58
C ALA A 30 -20.79 -1.70 18.54
N SER A 31 -19.54 -1.22 18.40
CA SER A 31 -19.16 -0.28 17.33
C SER A 31 -17.66 0.08 17.41
N LEU A 32 -16.79 -0.83 16.96
CA LEU A 32 -15.60 -0.42 16.19
C LEU A 32 -15.35 -1.44 15.06
N ARG A 33 -16.46 -1.89 14.47
CA ARG A 33 -16.53 -2.13 13.03
C ARG A 33 -16.46 -0.74 12.40
N TYR A 34 -15.52 -0.58 11.47
CA TYR A 34 -15.43 0.47 10.44
C TYR A 34 -16.33 1.70 10.62
N PRO A 35 -15.77 2.92 10.70
CA PRO A 35 -16.60 4.11 10.67
C PRO A 35 -17.44 4.14 9.37
N PRO A 36 -18.77 4.28 9.46
CA PRO A 36 -19.61 4.40 8.29
C PRO A 36 -19.78 5.88 7.88
N ARG A 37 -20.04 6.03 6.56
CA ARG A 37 -20.69 7.15 5.84
C ARG A 37 -19.85 8.37 5.41
N ARG A 38 -19.51 8.32 4.12
CA ARG A 38 -19.81 9.30 3.05
C ARG A 38 -20.09 10.74 3.49
N ALA A 39 -19.11 11.59 3.24
CA ALA A 39 -19.28 13.03 3.07
C ALA A 39 -18.62 13.43 1.74
N GLY A 40 -19.43 13.85 0.75
CA GLY A 40 -18.96 14.50 -0.50
C GLY A 40 -18.26 13.59 -1.51
N GLY A 41 -18.76 13.56 -2.75
CA GLY A 41 -18.18 12.79 -3.86
C GLY A 41 -16.78 13.26 -4.27
N VAL A 42 -15.76 12.79 -3.56
CA VAL A 42 -14.42 12.59 -4.13
C VAL A 42 -14.25 11.08 -4.24
N ALA A 43 -14.25 10.55 -5.47
CA ALA A 43 -13.82 9.19 -5.69
C ALA A 43 -12.42 9.05 -5.07
N GLN A 44 -12.27 8.18 -4.06
CA GLN A 44 -10.97 7.89 -3.48
C GLN A 44 -10.11 7.31 -4.61
N MET A 45 -9.10 8.06 -5.02
CA MET A 45 -8.26 7.73 -6.15
C MET A 45 -7.58 6.38 -5.90
N THR A 46 -7.57 5.52 -6.91
CA THR A 46 -6.91 4.21 -6.78
C THR A 46 -5.39 4.33 -6.88
N ALA A 47 -4.65 3.32 -6.43
CA ALA A 47 -3.20 3.29 -6.59
C ALA A 47 -2.78 3.36 -8.07
N GLY A 48 -3.51 2.67 -8.95
CA GLY A 48 -3.31 2.75 -10.40
C GLY A 48 -3.53 4.16 -10.94
N GLU A 49 -4.61 4.83 -10.54
CA GLU A 49 -4.89 6.22 -10.92
C GLU A 49 -3.83 7.20 -10.40
N MET A 50 -3.36 7.02 -9.16
CA MET A 50 -2.30 7.84 -8.57
C MET A 50 -1.01 7.74 -9.39
N LEU A 51 -0.60 6.52 -9.75
CA LEU A 51 0.57 6.29 -10.60
C LEU A 51 0.38 6.86 -12.00
N GLY A 52 -0.79 6.66 -12.62
CA GLY A 52 -1.09 7.19 -13.94
C GLY A 52 -1.09 8.73 -13.98
N ARG A 53 -1.56 9.39 -12.91
CA ARG A 53 -1.46 10.85 -12.78
C ARG A 53 -0.03 11.30 -12.56
N ALA A 54 0.71 10.66 -11.66
CA ALA A 54 2.13 10.97 -11.42
C ALA A 54 2.94 10.88 -12.72
N ARG A 55 2.73 9.83 -13.51
CA ARG A 55 3.38 9.66 -14.81
C ARG A 55 3.04 10.78 -15.79
N LYS A 56 1.76 11.13 -15.92
CA LYS A 56 1.31 12.23 -16.80
C LYS A 56 1.88 13.58 -16.36
N SER A 57 1.92 13.86 -15.06
CA SER A 57 2.51 15.08 -14.49
C SER A 57 4.03 15.15 -14.72
N ALA A 58 4.71 14.01 -14.71
CA ALA A 58 6.14 13.92 -15.01
C ALA A 58 6.45 13.98 -16.53
N GLY A 59 5.43 13.94 -17.41
CA GLY A 59 5.62 13.94 -18.86
C GLY A 59 6.24 12.64 -19.41
N VAL A 60 6.19 11.55 -18.65
CA VAL A 60 6.83 10.26 -18.99
C VAL A 60 5.83 9.36 -19.73
N THR A 61 6.23 8.69 -20.81
CA THR A 61 5.35 7.71 -21.47
C THR A 61 5.39 6.36 -20.76
N VAL A 62 4.40 5.49 -20.98
CA VAL A 62 4.42 4.11 -20.44
C VAL A 62 5.66 3.34 -20.93
N ALA A 63 6.09 3.58 -22.17
CA ALA A 63 7.27 2.96 -22.74
C ALA A 63 8.56 3.45 -22.08
N ASP A 64 8.66 4.75 -21.76
CA ASP A 64 9.81 5.32 -21.05
C ASP A 64 9.87 4.79 -19.61
N LEU A 65 8.72 4.78 -18.92
CA LEU A 65 8.63 4.23 -17.57
C LEU A 65 9.02 2.75 -17.52
N ALA A 66 8.66 1.98 -18.56
CA ALA A 66 9.09 0.59 -18.72
C ALA A 66 10.61 0.46 -18.85
N GLN A 67 11.24 1.33 -19.64
CA GLN A 67 12.70 1.31 -19.81
C GLN A 67 13.46 1.69 -18.53
N MET A 68 12.93 2.65 -17.77
CA MET A 68 13.50 3.14 -16.52
C MET A 68 13.36 2.13 -15.37
N THR A 69 12.18 1.53 -15.21
CA THR A 69 11.87 0.58 -14.12
C THR A 69 12.26 -0.86 -14.44
N LYS A 70 12.54 -1.17 -15.71
CA LYS A 70 12.70 -2.56 -16.24
C LYS A 70 11.44 -3.42 -16.08
N ILE A 71 10.28 -2.81 -15.86
CA ILE A 71 8.98 -3.48 -15.83
C ILE A 71 8.42 -3.48 -17.26
N ARG A 72 7.76 -4.57 -17.69
CA ARG A 72 7.14 -4.63 -19.02
C ARG A 72 6.03 -3.58 -19.13
N ALA A 73 5.95 -2.89 -20.26
CA ALA A 73 4.92 -1.88 -20.52
C ALA A 73 3.49 -2.41 -20.33
N SER A 74 3.23 -3.68 -20.64
CA SER A 74 1.95 -4.35 -20.41
C SER A 74 1.56 -4.39 -18.93
N ILE A 75 2.53 -4.65 -18.05
CA ILE A 75 2.33 -4.72 -16.60
C ILE A 75 2.12 -3.32 -16.03
N ILE A 76 2.87 -2.31 -16.50
CA ILE A 76 2.64 -0.91 -16.11
C ILE A 76 1.23 -0.47 -16.50
N ALA A 77 0.80 -0.78 -17.72
CA ALA A 77 -0.54 -0.45 -18.18
C ALA A 77 -1.64 -1.22 -17.41
N ALA A 78 -1.34 -2.40 -16.87
CA ALA A 78 -2.25 -3.16 -16.01
C ALA A 78 -2.32 -2.53 -14.62
N ILE A 79 -1.19 -2.21 -14.01
CA ILE A 79 -1.11 -1.50 -12.72
C ILE A 79 -1.85 -0.16 -12.77
N GLU A 80 -1.69 0.63 -13.85
CA GLU A 80 -2.44 1.89 -14.04
C GLU A 80 -3.97 1.70 -14.12
N ARG A 81 -4.44 0.48 -14.40
CA ARG A 81 -5.85 0.06 -14.44
C ARG A 81 -6.27 -0.73 -13.19
N ASP A 82 -5.44 -0.77 -12.15
CA ASP A 82 -5.63 -1.58 -10.94
C ASP A 82 -5.75 -3.09 -11.21
N ASP A 83 -5.15 -3.55 -12.31
CA ASP A 83 -5.09 -4.94 -12.74
C ASP A 83 -3.71 -5.52 -12.34
N PHE A 84 -3.70 -6.28 -11.25
CA PHE A 84 -2.47 -6.84 -10.64
C PHE A 84 -2.32 -8.35 -10.88
N ASP A 85 -3.23 -8.96 -11.64
CA ASP A 85 -3.30 -10.41 -11.83
C ASP A 85 -2.00 -10.96 -12.46
N HIS A 86 -1.42 -10.18 -13.36
CA HIS A 86 -0.20 -10.52 -14.10
C HIS A 86 1.10 -10.16 -13.37
N CYS A 87 1.03 -9.58 -12.16
CA CYS A 87 2.21 -9.14 -11.41
C CYS A 87 2.96 -10.30 -10.73
N GLY A 88 2.43 -11.53 -10.76
CA GLY A 88 3.04 -12.68 -10.08
C GLY A 88 2.77 -12.74 -8.57
N GLY A 89 1.74 -12.03 -8.11
CA GLY A 89 1.30 -11.98 -6.72
C GLY A 89 1.53 -10.64 -6.03
N PHE A 90 0.88 -10.48 -4.87
CA PHE A 90 0.80 -9.22 -4.11
C PHE A 90 2.17 -8.62 -3.76
N VAL A 91 3.14 -9.45 -3.36
CA VAL A 91 4.49 -8.99 -2.98
C VAL A 91 5.22 -8.37 -4.18
N TYR A 92 5.10 -8.99 -5.35
CA TYR A 92 5.72 -8.48 -6.59
C TYR A 92 5.03 -7.22 -7.08
N ALA A 93 3.70 -7.15 -7.04
CA ALA A 93 2.93 -5.95 -7.35
C ALA A 93 3.33 -4.77 -6.46
N ARG A 94 3.44 -4.98 -5.14
CA ARG A 94 3.89 -3.95 -4.18
C ARG A 94 5.29 -3.42 -4.53
N GLY A 95 6.23 -4.31 -4.88
CA GLY A 95 7.57 -3.92 -5.29
C GLY A 95 7.58 -3.08 -6.58
N GLN A 96 6.74 -3.45 -7.54
CA GLN A 96 6.59 -2.74 -8.82
C GLN A 96 5.99 -1.34 -8.62
N VAL A 97 4.91 -1.24 -7.82
CA VAL A 97 4.27 0.04 -7.43
C VAL A 97 5.29 0.98 -6.78
N ARG A 98 6.09 0.47 -5.83
CA ARG A 98 7.16 1.24 -5.18
C ARG A 98 8.21 1.72 -6.18
N SER A 99 8.68 0.84 -7.07
CA SER A 99 9.70 1.18 -8.06
C SER A 99 9.21 2.27 -9.02
N MET A 100 7.96 2.18 -9.47
CA MET A 100 7.34 3.20 -10.32
C MET A 100 7.25 4.55 -9.61
N ALA A 101 6.78 4.59 -8.36
CA ALA A 101 6.68 5.82 -7.58
C ALA A 101 8.04 6.53 -7.41
N VAL A 102 9.08 5.77 -7.06
CA VAL A 102 10.46 6.30 -6.91
C VAL A 102 10.99 6.88 -8.22
N VAL A 103 10.78 6.18 -9.34
CA VAL A 103 11.23 6.65 -10.66
C VAL A 103 10.48 7.91 -11.10
N LEU A 104 9.20 8.01 -10.75
CA LEU A 104 8.36 9.19 -11.04
C LEU A 104 8.61 10.36 -10.07
N GLY A 105 9.46 10.17 -9.06
CA GLY A 105 9.78 11.19 -8.06
C GLY A 105 8.61 11.52 -7.13
N VAL A 106 7.66 10.59 -6.95
CA VAL A 106 6.52 10.74 -6.04
C VAL A 106 6.68 9.87 -4.80
N ASP A 107 6.02 10.24 -3.72
CA ASP A 107 6.05 9.49 -2.46
C ASP A 107 5.41 8.10 -2.63
N PRO A 108 6.15 6.99 -2.43
CA PRO A 108 5.61 5.64 -2.56
C PRO A 108 4.65 5.25 -1.42
N ASP A 109 4.83 5.78 -0.21
CA ASP A 109 4.05 5.38 0.97
C ASP A 109 2.53 5.52 0.80
N PRO A 110 1.98 6.67 0.35
CA PRO A 110 0.53 6.81 0.16
C PRO A 110 -0.01 5.92 -0.96
N ILE A 111 0.78 5.67 -2.00
CA ILE A 111 0.38 4.83 -3.15
C ILE A 111 0.34 3.36 -2.71
N ILE A 112 1.34 2.91 -1.94
CA ILE A 112 1.39 1.55 -1.39
C ILE A 112 0.23 1.35 -0.41
N ALA A 113 -0.02 2.29 0.50
CA ALA A 113 -1.13 2.18 1.45
C ALA A 113 -2.48 2.01 0.74
N GLN A 114 -2.70 2.77 -0.36
CA GLN A 114 -3.90 2.64 -1.16
C GLN A 114 -3.96 1.29 -1.89
N PHE A 115 -2.84 0.82 -2.45
CA PHE A 115 -2.73 -0.51 -3.07
C PHE A 115 -3.06 -1.63 -2.08
N GLU A 116 -2.52 -1.58 -0.87
CA GLU A 116 -2.78 -2.56 0.19
C GLU A 116 -4.26 -2.53 0.59
N GLN A 117 -4.86 -1.35 0.73
CA GLN A 117 -6.29 -1.21 1.02
C GLN A 117 -7.19 -1.79 -0.09
N GLN A 118 -6.82 -1.61 -1.36
CA GLN A 118 -7.55 -2.17 -2.50
C GLN A 118 -7.43 -3.69 -2.56
N ALA A 119 -6.23 -4.23 -2.34
CA ALA A 119 -6.02 -5.68 -2.30
C ALA A 119 -6.80 -6.35 -1.16
N LEU A 120 -7.00 -5.67 -0.02
CA LEU A 120 -7.83 -6.13 1.08
C LEU A 120 -9.34 -6.07 0.77
N MET A 121 -9.77 -5.28 -0.23
CA MET A 121 -11.17 -5.16 -0.67
C MET A 121 -11.53 -6.10 -1.81
N GLN A 122 -10.57 -6.72 -2.48
CA GLN A 122 -10.82 -7.76 -3.47
C GLN A 122 -11.03 -9.08 -2.73
N PRO A 123 -12.27 -9.65 -2.69
CA PRO A 123 -12.44 -10.97 -2.14
C PRO A 123 -11.56 -11.92 -2.96
N ALA A 124 -10.74 -12.71 -2.28
CA ALA A 124 -10.10 -13.86 -2.88
C ALA A 124 -11.23 -14.81 -3.34
N GLU A 125 -11.66 -14.69 -4.59
CA GLU A 125 -12.52 -15.70 -5.20
C GLU A 125 -11.64 -16.93 -5.45
N GLU A 126 -12.05 -18.02 -4.83
CA GLU A 126 -11.35 -19.30 -4.60
C GLU A 126 -11.05 -20.10 -5.88
#